data_AF-A0A7X9HIL3-F1
#
_entry.id   AF-A0A7X9HIL3-F1
#
_cell.length_a   1.000
_cell.length_b   1.000
_cell.length_c   1.000
_cell.angle_alpha   90.00
_cell.angle_beta   90.00
_cell.angle_gamma   90.00
#
_symmetry.space_group_name_H-M   'P 1'
#
loop_
_entity.id
_entity.type
_entity.pdbx_description
1 polymer ?
#
loop_
_entity_poly.entity_id
_entity_poly.type
_entity_poly.pdbx_seq_one_letter_code
_entity_poly.pdbx_strand_id
1 'polypeptide(L)'
;MARGIINPATMITHIGGLDAVAETTRHLPEIPGGKKLIYTNIRLPLTAIADLGELGKSDPVMAQLAEIVSRNNGLWNAEAERYLLSHTKPI
;
A
#
# COMPACT_ATOMS: atom_id res chain seq x y z
N MET A 1 19.49 -2.29 11.97
CA MET A 1 18.09 -2.64 12.29
C MET A 1 17.78 -2.15 13.70
N ALA A 2 16.61 -1.55 13.93
CA ALA A 2 16.15 -1.26 15.30
C ALA A 2 16.09 -2.57 16.13
N ARG A 3 16.04 -2.50 17.47
CA ARG A 3 16.22 -3.63 18.41
C ARG A 3 15.23 -4.82 18.29
N GLY A 4 14.43 -4.91 17.22
CA GLY A 4 13.48 -6.01 16.97
C GLY A 4 12.21 -5.95 17.82
N ILE A 5 12.04 -4.90 18.61
CA ILE A 5 10.94 -4.75 19.57
C ILE A 5 9.61 -4.42 18.87
N ILE A 6 9.67 -3.72 17.73
CA ILE A 6 8.50 -3.28 16.97
C ILE A 6 8.65 -3.81 15.55
N ASN A 7 7.59 -4.43 15.03
CA ASN A 7 7.48 -4.76 13.62
C ASN A 7 6.98 -3.53 12.84
N PRO A 8 7.81 -2.82 12.05
CA PRO A 8 7.39 -1.60 11.39
C PRO A 8 6.36 -1.82 10.27
N ALA A 9 6.16 -3.08 9.82
CA ALA A 9 5.15 -3.42 8.82
C ALA A 9 3.73 -3.13 9.33
N THR A 10 3.49 -3.24 10.64
CA THR A 10 2.18 -2.91 11.26
C THR A 10 1.83 -1.44 11.15
N MET A 11 2.80 -0.57 10.87
CA MET A 11 2.57 0.85 10.70
C MET A 11 2.13 1.21 9.28
N ILE A 12 2.33 0.35 8.28
CA ILE A 12 1.95 0.65 6.89
C ILE A 12 0.44 0.47 6.76
N THR A 13 -0.27 1.57 6.49
CA THR A 13 -1.73 1.54 6.32
C THR A 13 -2.18 1.88 4.91
N HIS A 14 -1.33 2.57 4.14
CA HIS A 14 -1.62 2.94 2.75
C HIS A 14 -0.39 2.69 1.87
N ILE A 15 -0.66 2.43 0.60
CA ILE A 15 0.31 2.37 -0.50
C ILE A 15 -0.08 3.40 -1.57
N GLY A 16 0.88 3.97 -2.28
CA GLY A 16 0.61 4.91 -3.37
C GLY A 16 1.80 5.05 -4.32
N GLY A 17 1.57 5.72 -5.44
CA GLY A 17 2.56 6.04 -6.47
C GLY A 17 3.08 7.46 -6.32
N LEU A 18 4.02 7.85 -7.19
CA LEU A 18 4.60 9.21 -7.16
C LEU A 18 3.53 10.29 -7.37
N ASP A 19 2.52 10.00 -8.18
CA ASP A 19 1.42 10.91 -8.50
C ASP A 19 0.49 11.21 -7.31
N ALA A 20 0.49 10.35 -6.28
CA ALA A 20 -0.29 10.58 -5.06
C ALA A 20 0.40 11.51 -4.04
N VAL A 21 1.71 11.77 -4.17
CA VAL A 21 2.52 12.40 -3.11
C VAL A 21 2.08 13.82 -2.77
N ALA A 22 1.86 14.65 -3.78
CA ALA A 22 1.56 16.07 -3.58
C ALA A 22 0.27 16.25 -2.77
N GLU A 23 -0.82 15.60 -3.20
CA GLU A 23 -2.10 15.66 -2.50
C GLU A 23 -2.06 14.95 -1.15
N THR A 24 -1.42 13.78 -1.05
CA THR A 24 -1.27 13.06 0.23
C THR A 24 -0.53 13.91 1.27
N THR A 25 0.51 14.64 0.85
CA THR A 25 1.30 15.49 1.74
C THR A 25 0.52 16.73 2.15
N ARG A 26 -0.16 17.37 1.19
CA ARG A 26 -0.99 18.55 1.43
C ARG A 26 -2.12 18.28 2.42
N HIS A 27 -2.77 17.12 2.30
CA HIS A 27 -3.93 16.71 3.12
C HIS A 27 -3.56 15.74 4.24
N LEU A 28 -2.27 15.59 4.57
CA LEU A 28 -1.82 14.58 5.52
C LEU A 28 -2.55 14.57 6.88
N PRO A 29 -2.89 15.73 7.51
CA PRO A 29 -3.65 15.75 8.76
C PRO A 29 -5.08 15.19 8.66
N GLU A 30 -5.66 15.21 7.46
CA GLU A 30 -7.03 14.76 7.18
C GLU A 30 -7.08 13.26 6.87
N ILE A 31 -5.94 12.66 6.48
CA ILE A 31 -5.84 11.26 6.05
C ILE A 31 -5.46 10.37 7.26
N PRO A 32 -6.40 9.55 7.78
CA PRO A 32 -6.14 8.71 8.94
C PRO A 32 -5.12 7.60 8.67
N GLY A 33 -4.71 6.90 9.73
CA GLY A 33 -3.80 5.77 9.66
C GLY A 33 -2.32 6.15 9.82
N GLY A 34 -1.46 5.14 9.87
CA GLY A 34 -0.03 5.28 10.13
C GLY A 34 0.77 5.78 8.93
N LYS A 35 1.69 4.94 8.46
CA LYS A 35 2.64 5.20 7.37
C LYS A 35 1.97 5.01 6.00
N LYS A 36 2.18 6.00 5.13
CA LYS A 36 1.78 6.02 3.73
C LYS A 36 3.02 5.66 2.90
N LEU A 37 3.11 4.43 2.40
CA LEU A 37 4.25 3.95 1.63
C LEU A 37 4.10 4.39 0.17
N ILE A 38 5.08 5.13 -0.34
CA ILE A 38 5.05 5.66 -1.70
C ILE A 38 6.11 4.95 -2.55
N TYR A 39 5.68 4.43 -3.70
CA TYR A 39 6.53 3.91 -4.76
C TYR A 39 6.75 4.99 -5.80
N THR A 40 7.97 5.49 -5.88
CA THR A 40 8.31 6.66 -6.71
C THR A 40 8.41 6.35 -8.20
N ASN A 41 8.24 5.09 -8.60
CA ASN A 41 8.44 4.59 -9.95
C ASN A 41 7.15 4.07 -10.62
N ILE A 42 5.99 4.25 -9.99
CA ILE A 42 4.70 3.79 -10.53
C ILE A 42 3.61 4.86 -10.37
N ARG A 43 2.52 4.70 -11.11
CA ARG A 43 1.26 5.43 -10.88
C ARG A 43 0.30 4.59 -10.06
N LEU A 44 -0.10 5.11 -8.91
CA LEU A 44 -1.05 4.44 -8.04
C LEU A 44 -1.70 5.51 -7.14
N PRO A 45 -3.04 5.62 -7.13
CA PRO A 45 -3.73 6.45 -6.15
C PRO A 45 -3.29 6.08 -4.72
N LEU A 46 -3.44 7.01 -3.76
CA LEU A 46 -3.25 6.62 -2.37
C LEU A 46 -4.36 5.64 -1.97
N THR A 47 -3.98 4.39 -1.75
CA THR A 47 -4.91 3.28 -1.50
C THR A 47 -4.69 2.75 -0.09
N ALA A 48 -5.75 2.71 0.71
CA ALA A 48 -5.71 2.04 2.00
C ALA A 48 -5.64 0.52 1.80
N ILE A 49 -4.81 -0.15 2.59
CA ILE A 49 -4.67 -1.61 2.52
C ILE A 49 -6.00 -2.30 2.88
N ALA A 50 -6.78 -1.69 3.78
CA ALA A 50 -8.10 -2.18 4.17
C ALA A 50 -9.11 -2.17 2.99
N ASP A 51 -8.92 -1.30 2.00
CA ASP A 51 -9.85 -1.12 0.89
C ASP A 51 -9.55 -2.04 -0.30
N LEU A 52 -8.43 -2.79 -0.26
CA LEU A 52 -8.01 -3.69 -1.34
C LEU A 52 -9.08 -4.72 -1.70
N GLY A 53 -9.83 -5.23 -0.71
CA GLY A 53 -10.90 -6.20 -0.94
C GLY A 53 -12.08 -5.62 -1.71
N GLU A 54 -12.45 -4.36 -1.45
CA GLU A 54 -13.52 -3.68 -2.17
C GLU A 54 -13.08 -3.31 -3.58
N LEU A 55 -11.88 -2.73 -3.72
CA LEU A 55 -11.28 -2.41 -5.02
C LEU A 55 -11.07 -3.66 -5.88
N GLY A 56 -10.78 -4.79 -5.24
CA GLY A 56 -10.63 -6.09 -5.89
C GLY A 56 -11.87 -6.61 -6.62
N LYS A 57 -13.07 -6.06 -6.34
CA LYS A 57 -14.28 -6.41 -7.08
C LYS A 57 -14.25 -5.93 -8.54
N SER A 58 -13.45 -4.91 -8.84
CA SER A 58 -13.33 -4.32 -10.18
C SER A 58 -11.90 -4.28 -10.71
N ASP A 59 -10.88 -4.42 -9.86
CA ASP A 59 -9.46 -4.45 -10.25
C ASP A 59 -8.79 -5.78 -9.84
N PRO A 60 -8.41 -6.65 -10.79
CA PRO A 60 -7.73 -7.92 -10.52
C PRO A 60 -6.41 -7.78 -9.74
N VAL A 61 -5.68 -6.67 -9.92
CA VAL A 61 -4.43 -6.43 -9.17
C VAL A 61 -4.76 -6.22 -7.69
N MET A 62 -5.79 -5.44 -7.39
CA MET A 62 -6.23 -5.20 -6.01
C MET A 62 -6.79 -6.47 -5.36
N ALA A 63 -7.51 -7.31 -6.14
CA ALA A 63 -8.00 -8.59 -5.66
C ALA A 63 -6.87 -9.52 -5.21
N GLN A 64 -5.82 -9.65 -6.03
CA GLN A 64 -4.67 -10.49 -5.69
C GLN A 64 -3.88 -9.92 -4.51
N LEU A 65 -3.75 -8.60 -4.41
CA LEU A 65 -3.13 -7.94 -3.27
C LEU A 65 -3.92 -8.18 -1.97
N ALA A 66 -5.26 -8.12 -2.02
CA ALA A 66 -6.11 -8.43 -0.88
C ALA A 66 -5.90 -9.86 -0.37
N GLU A 67 -5.77 -10.83 -1.28
CA GLU A 67 -5.47 -12.23 -0.94
C GLU A 67 -4.10 -12.36 -0.27
N ILE A 68 -3.04 -11.77 -0.86
CA ILE A 68 -1.68 -11.81 -0.32
C ILE A 68 -1.62 -11.19 1.07
N VAL A 69 -2.27 -10.04 1.26
CA VAL A 69 -2.27 -9.33 2.54
C VAL A 69 -3.08 -10.09 3.59
N SER A 70 -4.21 -10.71 3.21
CA SER A 70 -5.05 -11.51 4.12
C SER A 70 -4.29 -12.68 4.74
N ARG A 71 -3.51 -13.43 3.93
CA ARG A 71 -2.65 -14.52 4.43
C ARG A 71 -1.47 -14.04 5.30
N ASN A 72 -1.18 -12.75 5.32
CA ASN A 72 -0.12 -12.11 6.09
C ASN A 72 -0.67 -11.20 7.21
N ASN A 73 -1.77 -11.62 7.86
CA ASN A 73 -2.40 -10.91 8.98
C ASN A 73 -2.86 -9.47 8.67
N GLY A 74 -3.21 -9.18 7.43
CA GLY A 74 -3.62 -7.83 7.03
C GLY A 74 -2.45 -6.87 6.83
N LEU A 75 -1.20 -7.36 6.86
CA LEU A 75 0.00 -6.52 6.80
C LEU A 75 0.58 -6.45 5.38
N TRP A 76 1.06 -5.25 5.03
CA TRP A 76 1.91 -5.09 3.85
C TRP A 76 3.21 -5.87 4.03
N ASN A 77 3.60 -6.62 2.99
CA ASN A 77 4.73 -7.53 3.05
C ASN A 77 5.45 -7.60 1.68
N ALA A 78 6.62 -8.24 1.66
CA ALA A 78 7.49 -8.28 0.49
C ALA A 78 6.87 -8.99 -0.73
N GLU A 79 5.94 -9.95 -0.52
CA GLU A 79 5.24 -10.60 -1.61
C GLU A 79 4.25 -9.64 -2.29
N ALA A 80 3.49 -8.89 -1.49
CA ALA A 80 2.56 -7.88 -1.99
C ALA A 80 3.29 -6.78 -2.78
N GLU A 81 4.44 -6.33 -2.28
CA GLU A 81 5.29 -5.36 -2.97
C GLU A 81 5.80 -5.88 -4.32
N ARG A 82 6.36 -7.10 -4.36
CA ARG A 82 6.81 -7.70 -5.63
C ARG A 82 5.67 -7.88 -6.63
N TYR A 83 4.50 -8.29 -6.15
CA TYR A 83 3.33 -8.45 -7.01
C TYR A 83 2.88 -7.09 -7.57
N LEU A 84 2.74 -6.07 -6.72
CA LEU A 84 2.39 -4.71 -7.13
C LEU A 84 3.34 -4.20 -8.20
N LEU A 85 4.65 -4.27 -7.97
CA LEU A 85 5.66 -3.73 -8.89
C LEU A 85 5.75 -4.48 -10.23
N SER A 86 5.32 -5.74 -10.28
CA SER A 86 5.28 -6.51 -11.54
C SER A 86 3.98 -6.33 -12.33
N HIS A 87 2.93 -5.79 -11.72
CA HIS A 87 1.58 -5.66 -12.33
C HIS A 87 1.08 -4.21 -12.42
N THR A 88 1.92 -3.23 -12.06
CA THR A 88 1.60 -1.80 -12.18
C THR A 88 2.38 -1.13 -13.31
N LYS A 89 1.84 -0.02 -13.80
CA LYS A 89 2.47 0.75 -14.89
C LYS A 89 3.60 1.61 -14.32
N PRO A 90 4.83 1.51 -14.86
CA PRO A 90 5.89 2.43 -14.51
C PRO A 90 5.60 3.84 -15.03
N ILE A 91 6.25 4.84 -14.43
CA ILE A 91 6.27 6.23 -14.92
C ILE A 91 7.57 6.56 -15.64
#